data_AF-A0AAU0VVU7-F1
#
_entry.id   AF-A0AAU0VVU7-F1
#
_cell.length_a   1.000
_cell.length_b   1.000
_cell.length_c   1.000
_cell.angle_alpha   90.00
_cell.angle_beta   90.00
_cell.angle_gamma   90.00
#
_symmetry.space_group_name_H-M   'P 1'
#
loop_
_entity.id
_entity.type
_entity.pdbx_description
1 polymer ?
#
loop_
_entity_poly.entity_id
_entity_poly.type
_entity_poly.pdbx_seq_one_letter_code
_entity_poly.pdbx_strand_id
1 'polypeptide(L)'
;MFMELSPRDLTWDEVDPARHPFDSEAAARVVRSLGPAGRVPPRPDVPPGDRAVHDWGWEEAGPWADAMTHALAEHYGRWVAGWRWAHDEGDFDGGPVGSWSRPQYSVTTPDETLDQVTAALCEWREWLESLAARFEAYPLSLADIDDQRILWDRTARNLILHVTDRTGCGSGWYAHCHQVLSWFLSRWGVPADDAERLVEQAIGGRFESWTGPDPVLVEDIAERIGDAVRPDAAARACASPLPDHLKRWLAVRDAVPWHEAADSTGDAPVTPSRDGMAEEIRTFDAVLDPARGQGLLTALELMRADAARGARLDFALIQRWQQHVLATPGLPPLRGLPAFAKDGRERYGIAPDTRARLDACLAESAKDAIRPLPLTARAARAFLDVCFFHSTTATPAPPSSPSSSSSPAKTSHSTACTCYAGSPSTPTTRKTH
;
A
#
# COMPACT_ATOMS: atom_id res chain seq x y z
N MET A 1 -37.82 11.96 8.32
CA MET A 1 -36.39 11.81 8.02
C MET A 1 -36.28 11.35 6.58
N PHE A 2 -36.05 12.27 5.64
CA PHE A 2 -35.78 11.93 4.26
C PHE A 2 -34.34 11.42 4.19
N MET A 3 -34.14 10.11 4.31
CA MET A 3 -32.83 9.44 4.20
C MET A 3 -32.26 9.46 2.77
N GLU A 4 -32.84 10.24 1.85
CA GLU A 4 -32.53 10.19 0.42
C GLU A 4 -31.18 10.84 0.07
N LEU A 5 -30.66 11.74 0.92
CA LEU A 5 -29.38 12.47 0.73
C LEU A 5 -28.37 12.17 1.85
N SER A 6 -28.14 10.89 2.14
CA SER A 6 -27.05 10.47 3.01
C SER A 6 -25.70 10.60 2.29
N PRO A 7 -24.67 11.22 2.91
CA PRO A 7 -23.33 11.27 2.32
C PRO A 7 -22.66 9.89 2.26
N ARG A 8 -23.12 8.92 3.05
CA ARG A 8 -22.58 7.54 3.05
C ARG A 8 -22.92 6.77 1.77
N ASP A 9 -23.96 7.19 1.07
CA ASP A 9 -24.47 6.51 -0.13
C ASP A 9 -23.95 7.16 -1.43
N LEU A 10 -23.04 8.14 -1.33
CA LEU A 10 -22.45 8.81 -2.47
C LEU A 10 -21.51 7.86 -3.21
N THR A 11 -21.68 7.76 -4.51
CA THR A 11 -20.75 7.04 -5.41
C THR A 11 -19.71 7.98 -5.99
N TRP A 12 -18.56 7.44 -6.45
CA TRP A 12 -17.52 8.28 -7.06
C TRP A 12 -18.05 9.08 -8.26
N ASP A 13 -18.86 8.46 -9.09
CA ASP A 13 -19.49 9.08 -10.27
C ASP A 13 -20.36 10.29 -9.92
N GLU A 14 -20.95 10.30 -8.73
CA GLU A 14 -21.76 11.40 -8.22
C GLU A 14 -20.94 12.50 -7.58
N VAL A 15 -19.72 12.23 -7.11
CA VAL A 15 -18.86 13.20 -6.40
C VAL A 15 -17.64 13.66 -7.20
N ASP A 16 -17.37 13.05 -8.36
CA ASP A 16 -16.23 13.39 -9.22
C ASP A 16 -16.25 14.89 -9.57
N PRO A 17 -15.27 15.68 -9.10
CA PRO A 17 -15.22 17.12 -9.36
C PRO A 17 -15.22 17.48 -10.84
N ALA A 18 -14.72 16.59 -11.72
CA ALA A 18 -14.71 16.80 -13.16
C ALA A 18 -16.13 16.81 -13.78
N ARG A 19 -17.10 16.20 -13.11
CA ARG A 19 -18.50 16.12 -13.57
C ARG A 19 -19.37 17.25 -13.02
N HIS A 20 -18.85 17.99 -12.04
CA HIS A 20 -19.60 19.04 -11.32
C HIS A 20 -18.78 20.33 -11.28
N PRO A 21 -18.94 21.25 -12.23
CA PRO A 21 -18.32 22.58 -12.14
C PRO A 21 -18.79 23.31 -10.88
N PHE A 22 -17.86 23.92 -10.15
CA PHE A 22 -18.15 24.67 -8.93
C PHE A 22 -17.28 25.93 -8.86
N ASP A 23 -17.88 27.05 -8.47
CA ASP A 23 -17.22 28.32 -8.24
C ASP A 23 -17.30 28.66 -6.74
N SER A 24 -16.17 28.52 -6.04
CA SER A 24 -16.09 28.78 -4.61
C SER A 24 -16.29 30.25 -4.26
N GLU A 25 -15.97 31.19 -5.16
CA GLU A 25 -16.18 32.62 -4.94
C GLU A 25 -17.67 32.99 -5.01
N ALA A 26 -18.45 32.27 -5.81
CA ALA A 26 -19.90 32.46 -5.91
C ALA A 26 -20.70 31.71 -4.84
N ALA A 27 -20.11 30.70 -4.16
CA ALA A 27 -20.82 29.81 -3.23
C ALA A 27 -21.58 30.57 -2.13
N ALA A 28 -20.94 31.58 -1.53
CA ALA A 28 -21.53 32.40 -0.48
C ALA A 28 -22.82 33.12 -0.92
N ARG A 29 -22.88 33.55 -2.19
CA ARG A 29 -24.03 34.22 -2.78
C ARG A 29 -25.14 33.22 -3.07
N VAL A 30 -24.78 32.03 -3.57
CA VAL A 30 -25.73 30.97 -3.86
C VAL A 30 -26.39 30.48 -2.57
N VAL A 31 -25.60 30.13 -1.54
CA VAL A 31 -26.12 29.68 -0.23
C VAL A 31 -27.15 30.66 0.32
N ARG A 32 -26.83 31.97 0.31
CA ARG A 32 -27.75 33.02 0.76
C ARG A 32 -29.01 33.18 -0.08
N SER A 33 -29.00 32.76 -1.34
CA SER A 33 -30.14 32.85 -2.25
C SER A 33 -31.13 31.69 -2.10
N LEU A 34 -30.75 30.61 -1.41
CA LEU A 34 -31.59 29.42 -1.25
C LEU A 34 -32.75 29.67 -0.28
N GLY A 35 -33.89 29.05 -0.52
CA GLY A 35 -35.09 29.18 0.32
C GLY A 35 -34.86 28.96 1.83
N PRO A 36 -34.13 27.91 2.24
CA PRO A 36 -33.80 27.68 3.65
C PRO A 36 -32.95 28.78 4.31
N ALA A 37 -32.20 29.57 3.54
CA ALA A 37 -31.37 30.64 4.09
C ALA A 37 -32.18 31.75 4.77
N GLY A 38 -33.42 31.99 4.30
CA GLY A 38 -34.35 32.92 4.95
C GLY A 38 -35.09 32.35 6.16
N ARG A 39 -34.78 31.11 6.57
CA ARG A 39 -35.52 30.36 7.61
C ARG A 39 -34.60 29.70 8.63
N VAL A 40 -33.42 30.28 8.88
CA VAL A 40 -32.50 29.80 9.93
C VAL A 40 -33.23 29.85 11.28
N PRO A 41 -33.37 28.72 12.00
CA PRO A 41 -34.13 28.68 13.25
C PRO A 41 -33.40 29.47 14.34
N PRO A 42 -34.13 30.25 15.17
CA PRO A 42 -33.52 30.98 16.27
C PRO A 42 -33.06 30.01 17.35
N ARG A 43 -31.79 30.13 17.75
CA ARG A 43 -31.24 29.30 18.83
C ARG A 43 -31.85 29.68 20.20
N PRO A 44 -32.23 28.71 21.04
CA PRO A 44 -32.68 28.97 22.40
C PRO A 44 -31.63 29.71 23.24
N ASP A 45 -32.05 30.75 23.97
CA ASP A 45 -31.19 31.51 24.89
C ASP A 45 -31.08 30.80 26.24
N VAL A 46 -30.38 29.66 26.24
CA VAL A 46 -30.10 28.84 27.42
C VAL A 46 -28.64 28.37 27.41
N PRO A 47 -28.06 27.99 28.57
CA PRO A 47 -26.68 27.55 28.65
C PRO A 47 -26.38 26.33 27.75
N PRO A 48 -25.15 26.23 27.20
CA PRO A 48 -24.71 25.03 26.49
C PRO A 48 -24.88 23.77 27.35
N GLY A 49 -25.43 22.70 26.77
CA GLY A 49 -25.68 21.43 27.45
C GLY A 49 -27.06 21.31 28.11
N ASP A 50 -27.88 22.37 28.09
CA ASP A 50 -29.30 22.27 28.47
C ASP A 50 -30.05 21.35 27.50
N ARG A 51 -30.97 20.55 28.04
CA ARG A 51 -31.82 19.64 27.26
C ARG A 51 -32.62 20.38 26.19
N ALA A 52 -33.02 21.64 26.44
CA ALA A 52 -33.74 22.44 25.46
C ALA A 52 -32.90 22.71 24.19
N VAL A 53 -31.58 22.86 24.29
CA VAL A 53 -30.69 23.00 23.11
C VAL A 53 -30.60 21.70 22.34
N HIS A 54 -30.55 20.57 23.07
CA HIS A 54 -30.54 19.24 22.46
C HIS A 54 -31.85 18.96 21.70
N ASP A 55 -32.99 19.18 22.34
CA ASP A 55 -34.31 18.93 21.76
C ASP A 55 -34.55 19.88 20.56
N TRP A 56 -34.21 21.16 20.67
CA TRP A 56 -34.23 22.10 19.54
C TRP A 56 -33.31 21.68 18.38
N GLY A 57 -32.13 21.14 18.69
CA GLY A 57 -31.20 20.59 17.71
C GLY A 57 -31.85 19.52 16.83
N TRP A 58 -32.60 18.60 17.45
CA TRP A 58 -33.28 17.52 16.76
C TRP A 58 -34.57 17.95 16.05
N GLU A 59 -35.33 18.87 16.63
CA GLU A 59 -36.66 19.24 16.13
C GLU A 59 -36.64 20.38 15.11
N GLU A 60 -35.66 21.28 15.18
CA GLU A 60 -35.60 22.48 14.34
C GLU A 60 -34.30 22.59 13.54
N ALA A 61 -33.15 22.57 14.20
CA ALA A 61 -31.86 22.79 13.54
C ALA A 61 -31.51 21.67 12.54
N GLY A 62 -31.73 20.41 12.91
CA GLY A 62 -31.53 19.24 12.04
C GLY A 62 -32.41 19.26 10.79
N PRO A 63 -33.74 19.40 10.93
CA PRO A 63 -34.64 19.53 9.77
C PRO A 63 -34.33 20.73 8.88
N TRP A 64 -33.88 21.86 9.44
CA TRP A 64 -33.39 22.98 8.65
C TRP A 64 -32.12 22.63 7.85
N ALA A 65 -31.16 21.94 8.47
CA ALA A 65 -29.93 21.51 7.81
C ALA A 65 -30.20 20.48 6.69
N ASP A 66 -31.19 19.60 6.88
CA ASP A 66 -31.69 18.69 5.85
C ASP A 66 -32.32 19.44 4.67
N ALA A 67 -33.13 20.47 4.96
CA ALA A 67 -33.72 21.32 3.93
C ALA A 67 -32.66 22.12 3.15
N MET A 68 -31.63 22.62 3.85
CA MET A 68 -30.48 23.28 3.21
C MET A 68 -29.73 22.31 2.29
N THR A 69 -29.53 21.07 2.73
CA THR A 69 -28.89 20.02 1.92
C THR A 69 -29.68 19.73 0.65
N HIS A 70 -31.02 19.63 0.75
CA HIS A 70 -31.87 19.44 -0.43
C HIS A 70 -31.76 20.62 -1.40
N ALA A 71 -31.86 21.86 -0.90
CA ALA A 71 -31.76 23.05 -1.75
C ALA A 71 -30.38 23.17 -2.44
N LEU A 72 -29.30 22.80 -1.74
CA LEU A 72 -27.97 22.72 -2.33
C LEU A 72 -27.89 21.61 -3.39
N ALA A 73 -28.47 20.43 -3.11
CA ALA A 73 -28.44 19.30 -4.04
C ALA A 73 -29.26 19.56 -5.31
N GLU A 74 -30.37 20.28 -5.21
CA GLU A 74 -31.13 20.77 -6.35
C GLU A 74 -30.32 21.74 -7.23
N HIS A 75 -29.45 22.55 -6.63
CA HIS A 75 -28.66 23.54 -7.35
C HIS A 75 -27.35 22.98 -7.94
N TYR A 76 -26.57 22.27 -7.13
CA TYR A 76 -25.22 21.81 -7.48
C TYR A 76 -25.15 20.33 -7.85
N GLY A 77 -26.21 19.57 -7.59
CA GLY A 77 -26.23 18.11 -7.72
C GLY A 77 -25.94 17.38 -6.41
N ARG A 78 -26.10 16.06 -6.44
CA ARG A 78 -26.08 15.19 -5.24
C ARG A 78 -24.75 15.22 -4.47
N TRP A 79 -23.62 15.53 -5.12
CA TRP A 79 -22.30 15.56 -4.48
C TRP A 79 -22.23 16.41 -3.22
N VAL A 80 -23.05 17.46 -3.13
CA VAL A 80 -23.04 18.37 -1.98
C VAL A 80 -23.50 17.70 -0.70
N ALA A 81 -24.17 16.54 -0.73
CA ALA A 81 -24.66 15.86 0.48
C ALA A 81 -23.57 15.63 1.54
N GLY A 82 -22.29 15.58 1.15
CA GLY A 82 -21.14 15.49 2.05
C GLY A 82 -20.78 16.76 2.85
N TRP A 83 -21.40 17.92 2.57
CA TRP A 83 -21.04 19.19 3.22
C TRP A 83 -21.21 19.17 4.75
N ARG A 84 -22.10 18.32 5.29
CA ARG A 84 -22.31 18.14 6.73
C ARG A 84 -21.55 16.96 7.33
N TRP A 85 -20.73 16.26 6.56
CA TRP A 85 -20.01 15.10 7.07
C TRP A 85 -18.84 15.54 7.95
N ALA A 86 -19.21 15.89 9.17
CA ALA A 86 -18.35 16.53 10.14
C ALA A 86 -17.38 15.54 10.78
N HIS A 87 -16.25 16.06 11.27
CA HIS A 87 -15.30 15.33 12.10
C HIS A 87 -15.95 14.74 13.36
N ASP A 88 -15.32 13.67 13.85
CA ASP A 88 -15.69 13.00 15.10
C ASP A 88 -17.19 12.73 15.17
N GLU A 89 -17.80 12.85 16.34
CA GLU A 89 -19.21 12.62 16.54
C GLU A 89 -20.12 13.74 15.97
N GLY A 90 -19.70 14.45 14.92
CA GLY A 90 -20.50 15.46 14.22
C GLY A 90 -21.68 14.88 13.40
N ASP A 91 -22.36 15.70 12.59
CA ASP A 91 -23.67 15.39 11.97
C ASP A 91 -23.79 13.99 11.33
N PHE A 92 -22.78 13.48 10.62
CA PHE A 92 -22.81 12.12 10.03
C PHE A 92 -21.71 11.17 10.55
N ASP A 93 -20.99 11.61 11.59
CA ASP A 93 -19.89 10.92 12.27
C ASP A 93 -18.67 10.59 11.36
N GLY A 94 -17.47 11.03 11.76
CA GLY A 94 -16.20 10.61 11.18
C GLY A 94 -15.86 11.13 9.79
N GLY A 95 -16.49 12.21 9.37
CA GLY A 95 -16.26 12.81 8.06
C GLY A 95 -15.06 13.75 8.01
N PRO A 96 -14.74 14.29 6.82
CA PRO A 96 -13.58 15.13 6.60
C PRO A 96 -13.86 16.63 6.78
N VAL A 97 -15.07 17.06 7.11
CA VAL A 97 -15.43 18.49 7.22
C VAL A 97 -15.22 18.98 8.66
N GLY A 98 -14.42 20.02 8.85
CA GLY A 98 -14.17 20.63 10.15
C GLY A 98 -14.98 21.90 10.41
N SER A 99 -15.48 22.57 9.36
CA SER A 99 -16.25 23.83 9.48
C SER A 99 -17.69 23.61 9.94
N TRP A 100 -18.16 22.37 9.98
CA TRP A 100 -19.47 21.95 10.47
C TRP A 100 -19.32 20.93 11.59
N SER A 101 -20.27 20.90 12.52
CA SER A 101 -20.30 19.94 13.63
C SER A 101 -21.66 19.24 13.71
N ARG A 102 -22.41 19.37 14.82
CA ARG A 102 -23.83 19.00 14.87
C ARG A 102 -24.70 20.26 14.71
N PRO A 103 -25.93 20.14 14.19
CA PRO A 103 -26.81 21.30 13.99
C PRO A 103 -26.97 22.19 15.23
N GLN A 104 -27.06 21.60 16.43
CA GLN A 104 -27.21 22.35 17.68
C GLN A 104 -26.00 23.23 18.06
N TYR A 105 -24.81 22.95 17.51
CA TYR A 105 -23.59 23.69 17.79
C TYR A 105 -23.19 24.61 16.64
N SER A 106 -23.58 24.26 15.42
CA SER A 106 -23.27 25.01 14.20
C SER A 106 -24.33 26.07 13.84
N VAL A 107 -25.59 25.86 14.20
CA VAL A 107 -26.65 26.86 13.97
C VAL A 107 -26.65 27.89 15.11
N THR A 108 -26.31 29.15 14.77
CA THR A 108 -26.24 30.28 15.70
C THR A 108 -27.13 31.44 15.22
N THR A 109 -26.53 32.50 14.68
CA THR A 109 -27.22 33.59 14.01
C THR A 109 -27.34 33.29 12.51
N PRO A 110 -28.30 33.90 11.79
CA PRO A 110 -28.46 33.63 10.37
C PRO A 110 -27.18 33.84 9.55
N ASP A 111 -26.48 34.95 9.74
CA ASP A 111 -25.26 35.25 8.96
C ASP A 111 -24.12 34.28 9.27
N GLU A 112 -23.83 34.04 10.56
CA GLU A 112 -22.77 33.09 10.98
C GLU A 112 -23.08 31.66 10.51
N THR A 113 -24.36 31.25 10.57
CA THR A 113 -24.78 29.92 10.12
C THR A 113 -24.56 29.76 8.62
N LEU A 114 -24.93 30.77 7.81
CA LEU A 114 -24.76 30.72 6.36
C LEU A 114 -23.28 30.79 5.94
N ASP A 115 -22.46 31.50 6.70
CA ASP A 115 -21.00 31.49 6.52
C ASP A 115 -20.41 30.11 6.85
N GLN A 116 -20.87 29.43 7.91
CA GLN A 116 -20.47 28.06 8.20
C GLN A 116 -20.90 27.07 7.10
N VAL A 117 -22.14 27.17 6.59
CA VAL A 117 -22.61 26.34 5.47
C VAL A 117 -21.71 26.53 4.26
N THR A 118 -21.36 27.78 3.93
CA THR A 118 -20.49 28.10 2.80
C THR A 118 -19.09 27.52 3.00
N ALA A 119 -18.50 27.71 4.17
CA ALA A 119 -17.17 27.18 4.49
C ALA A 119 -17.15 25.65 4.42
N ALA A 120 -18.14 24.97 5.00
CA ALA A 120 -18.27 23.52 4.98
C ALA A 120 -18.48 22.95 3.57
N LEU A 121 -19.25 23.63 2.71
CA LEU A 121 -19.42 23.26 1.30
C LEU A 121 -18.12 23.37 0.51
N CYS A 122 -17.40 24.48 0.66
CA CYS A 122 -16.10 24.68 0.01
C CYS A 122 -15.06 23.68 0.52
N GLU A 123 -15.04 23.41 1.83
CA GLU A 123 -14.14 22.43 2.44
C GLU A 123 -14.39 21.00 1.93
N TRP A 124 -15.67 20.61 1.80
CA TRP A 124 -16.05 19.34 1.18
C TRP A 124 -15.60 19.28 -0.29
N ARG A 125 -15.76 20.37 -1.03
CA ARG A 125 -15.30 20.46 -2.42
C ARG A 125 -13.79 20.28 -2.54
N GLU A 126 -13.01 21.01 -1.75
CA GLU A 126 -11.55 20.92 -1.73
C GLU A 126 -11.07 19.51 -1.39
N TRP A 127 -11.77 18.83 -0.48
CA TRP A 127 -11.51 17.44 -0.15
C TRP A 127 -11.70 16.51 -1.37
N LEU A 128 -12.81 16.63 -2.10
CA LEU A 128 -13.06 15.83 -3.30
C LEU A 128 -12.03 16.08 -4.41
N GLU A 129 -11.60 17.34 -4.60
CA GLU A 129 -10.55 17.71 -5.56
C GLU A 129 -9.18 17.14 -5.17
N SER A 130 -8.85 17.14 -3.87
CA SER A 130 -7.64 16.48 -3.35
C SER A 130 -7.66 14.96 -3.62
N LEU A 131 -8.82 14.31 -3.45
CA LEU A 131 -8.95 12.88 -3.76
C LEU A 131 -8.81 12.61 -5.24
N ALA A 132 -9.47 13.39 -6.10
CA ALA A 132 -9.36 13.25 -7.56
C ALA A 132 -7.89 13.36 -8.01
N ALA A 133 -7.15 14.36 -7.51
CA ALA A 133 -5.74 14.54 -7.81
C ALA A 133 -4.88 13.33 -7.37
N ARG A 134 -5.23 12.68 -6.24
CA ARG A 134 -4.54 11.48 -5.74
C ARG A 134 -4.90 10.23 -6.52
N PHE A 135 -6.14 10.10 -6.98
CA PHE A 135 -6.56 8.99 -7.83
C PHE A 135 -5.79 9.03 -9.16
N GLU A 136 -5.58 10.21 -9.73
CA GLU A 136 -4.85 10.43 -10.98
C GLU A 136 -3.31 10.50 -10.82
N ALA A 137 -2.79 10.43 -9.59
CA ALA A 137 -1.35 10.58 -9.34
C ALA A 137 -0.50 9.51 -10.07
N TYR A 138 -1.11 8.36 -10.37
CA TYR A 138 -0.50 7.29 -11.14
C TYR A 138 -1.46 6.80 -12.25
N PRO A 139 -0.95 6.47 -13.45
CA PRO A 139 -1.78 5.97 -14.55
C PRO A 139 -2.10 4.49 -14.34
N LEU A 140 -3.02 4.20 -13.42
CA LEU A 140 -3.39 2.82 -13.09
C LEU A 140 -4.25 2.18 -14.19
N SER A 141 -4.26 0.86 -14.24
CA SER A 141 -4.98 0.08 -15.23
C SER A 141 -5.26 -1.30 -14.63
N LEU A 142 -6.52 -1.73 -14.67
CA LEU A 142 -6.89 -3.09 -14.29
C LEU A 142 -6.27 -4.14 -15.22
N ALA A 143 -6.04 -3.78 -16.50
CA ALA A 143 -5.41 -4.67 -17.47
C ALA A 143 -3.92 -4.91 -17.15
N ASP A 144 -3.27 -3.92 -16.53
CA ASP A 144 -1.84 -3.95 -16.21
C ASP A 144 -1.59 -4.12 -14.71
N ILE A 145 -2.59 -4.61 -13.95
CA ILE A 145 -2.53 -4.67 -12.48
C ILE A 145 -1.33 -5.47 -11.97
N ASP A 146 -0.96 -6.53 -12.69
CA ASP A 146 0.21 -7.35 -12.33
C ASP A 146 1.53 -6.57 -12.44
N ASP A 147 1.65 -5.68 -13.43
CA ASP A 147 2.84 -4.85 -13.64
C ASP A 147 2.80 -3.56 -12.78
N GLN A 148 1.62 -3.15 -12.35
CA GLN A 148 1.37 -1.92 -11.60
C GLN A 148 1.08 -2.14 -10.12
N ARG A 149 1.23 -3.37 -9.61
CA ARG A 149 0.89 -3.74 -8.22
C ARG A 149 1.42 -2.74 -7.18
N ILE A 150 2.70 -2.39 -7.26
CA ILE A 150 3.34 -1.45 -6.33
C ILE A 150 2.65 -0.08 -6.37
N LEU A 151 2.13 0.35 -7.53
CA LEU A 151 1.42 1.62 -7.67
C LEU A 151 0.02 1.53 -7.05
N TRP A 152 -0.69 0.41 -7.22
CA TRP A 152 -1.97 0.17 -6.54
C TRP A 152 -1.81 0.17 -5.02
N ASP A 153 -0.85 -0.60 -4.50
CA ASP A 153 -0.56 -0.69 -3.07
C ASP A 153 -0.19 0.70 -2.52
N ARG A 154 0.73 1.42 -3.17
CA ARG A 154 1.12 2.78 -2.73
C ARG A 154 -0.03 3.77 -2.78
N THR A 155 -0.90 3.68 -3.78
CA THR A 155 -2.05 4.59 -3.88
C THR A 155 -3.04 4.32 -2.76
N ALA A 156 -3.43 3.06 -2.54
CA ALA A 156 -4.32 2.67 -1.44
C ALA A 156 -3.75 3.08 -0.07
N ARG A 157 -2.47 2.81 0.18
CA ARG A 157 -1.74 3.25 1.38
C ARG A 157 -1.81 4.77 1.57
N ASN A 158 -1.50 5.53 0.53
CA ASN A 158 -1.48 6.99 0.60
C ASN A 158 -2.88 7.57 0.81
N LEU A 159 -3.93 6.93 0.29
CA LEU A 159 -5.32 7.32 0.53
C LEU A 159 -5.72 7.07 1.98
N ILE A 160 -5.38 5.91 2.55
CA ILE A 160 -5.64 5.62 3.98
C ILE A 160 -4.98 6.67 4.85
N LEU A 161 -3.70 6.98 4.61
CA LEU A 161 -2.98 8.00 5.37
C LEU A 161 -3.58 9.40 5.18
N HIS A 162 -4.05 9.73 3.98
CA HIS A 162 -4.68 11.02 3.73
C HIS A 162 -6.01 11.18 4.48
N VAL A 163 -6.84 10.13 4.52
CA VAL A 163 -8.09 10.13 5.30
C VAL A 163 -7.79 10.20 6.80
N THR A 164 -6.78 9.44 7.25
CA THR A 164 -6.31 9.41 8.64
C THR A 164 -5.89 10.80 9.11
N ASP A 165 -5.04 11.48 8.33
CA ASP A 165 -4.59 12.85 8.60
C ASP A 165 -5.75 13.84 8.58
N ARG A 166 -6.64 13.72 7.57
CA ARG A 166 -7.76 14.64 7.42
C ARG A 166 -8.77 14.57 8.56
N THR A 167 -9.10 13.36 9.01
CA THR A 167 -10.15 13.11 10.01
C THR A 167 -9.63 13.07 11.44
N GLY A 168 -8.31 13.14 11.64
CA GLY A 168 -7.68 13.02 12.96
C GLY A 168 -7.88 11.65 13.63
N CYS A 169 -8.32 10.63 12.87
CA CYS A 169 -8.70 9.31 13.39
C CYS A 169 -9.84 9.37 14.41
N GLY A 170 -10.74 10.33 14.25
CA GLY A 170 -11.88 10.59 15.12
C GLY A 170 -12.86 9.44 15.30
N SER A 171 -14.01 9.70 15.92
CA SER A 171 -15.11 8.74 15.85
C SER A 171 -15.46 8.41 14.39
N GLY A 172 -15.71 7.14 14.05
CA GLY A 172 -16.29 6.74 12.77
C GLY A 172 -15.42 6.95 11.51
N TRP A 173 -14.18 7.45 11.63
CA TRP A 173 -13.33 7.85 10.49
C TRP A 173 -13.13 6.76 9.44
N TYR A 174 -13.11 5.50 9.88
CA TYR A 174 -12.91 4.34 9.03
C TYR A 174 -14.08 4.09 8.07
N ALA A 175 -15.28 4.60 8.36
CA ALA A 175 -16.40 4.55 7.42
C ALA A 175 -16.13 5.44 6.19
N HIS A 176 -15.58 6.64 6.40
CA HIS A 176 -15.16 7.50 5.29
C HIS A 176 -13.94 6.92 4.56
N CYS A 177 -13.00 6.31 5.29
CA CYS A 177 -11.86 5.62 4.68
C CYS A 177 -12.31 4.48 3.75
N HIS A 178 -13.27 3.68 4.20
CA HIS A 178 -13.89 2.61 3.41
C HIS A 178 -14.51 3.17 2.13
N GLN A 179 -15.29 4.25 2.24
CA GLN A 179 -15.92 4.88 1.09
C GLN A 179 -14.90 5.43 0.08
N VAL A 180 -13.85 6.10 0.55
CA VAL A 180 -12.77 6.63 -0.31
C VAL A 180 -12.03 5.52 -1.06
N LEU A 181 -11.75 4.40 -0.40
CA LEU A 181 -11.12 3.26 -1.07
C LEU A 181 -12.07 2.62 -2.09
N SER A 182 -13.37 2.55 -1.79
CA SER A 182 -14.38 2.05 -2.73
C SER A 182 -14.51 2.97 -3.95
N TRP A 183 -14.44 4.28 -3.76
CA TRP A 183 -14.39 5.27 -4.84
C TRP A 183 -13.14 5.14 -5.70
N PHE A 184 -11.97 4.95 -5.08
CA PHE A 184 -10.72 4.72 -5.78
C PHE A 184 -10.81 3.51 -6.72
N LEU A 185 -11.34 2.38 -6.23
CA LEU A 185 -11.52 1.18 -7.04
C LEU A 185 -12.53 1.42 -8.17
N SER A 186 -13.63 2.11 -7.88
CA SER A 186 -14.67 2.46 -8.86
C SER A 186 -14.12 3.34 -9.98
N ARG A 187 -13.31 4.36 -9.64
CA ARG A 187 -12.64 5.25 -10.59
C ARG A 187 -11.80 4.48 -11.62
N TRP A 188 -11.19 3.38 -11.20
CA TRP A 188 -10.34 2.54 -12.05
C TRP A 188 -11.07 1.34 -12.69
N GLY A 189 -12.40 1.30 -12.60
CA GLY A 189 -13.23 0.38 -13.36
C GLY A 189 -13.67 -0.89 -12.63
N VAL A 190 -13.47 -0.97 -11.31
CA VAL A 190 -14.08 -2.03 -10.49
C VAL A 190 -15.56 -1.69 -10.28
N PRO A 191 -16.51 -2.60 -10.52
CA PRO A 191 -17.92 -2.35 -10.22
C PRO A 191 -18.14 -1.94 -8.76
N ALA A 192 -19.05 -0.99 -8.49
CA ALA A 192 -19.23 -0.40 -7.16
C ALA A 192 -19.50 -1.45 -6.06
N ASP A 193 -20.41 -2.41 -6.32
CA ASP A 193 -20.73 -3.49 -5.39
C ASP A 193 -19.52 -4.39 -5.09
N ASP A 194 -18.66 -4.60 -6.09
CA ASP A 194 -17.43 -5.36 -5.91
C ASP A 194 -16.38 -4.54 -5.15
N ALA A 195 -16.25 -3.25 -5.44
CA ALA A 195 -15.33 -2.36 -4.74
C ALA A 195 -15.64 -2.32 -3.25
N GLU A 196 -16.91 -2.12 -2.89
CA GLU A 196 -17.38 -2.11 -1.50
C GLU A 196 -17.04 -3.43 -0.78
N ARG A 197 -17.36 -4.56 -1.43
CA ARG A 197 -17.07 -5.89 -0.90
C ARG A 197 -15.58 -6.16 -0.71
N LEU A 198 -14.74 -5.75 -1.67
CA LEU A 198 -13.29 -5.94 -1.60
C LEU A 198 -12.67 -5.10 -0.49
N VAL A 199 -13.12 -3.86 -0.33
CA VAL A 199 -12.66 -2.97 0.75
C VAL A 199 -13.12 -3.49 2.11
N GLU A 200 -14.36 -3.96 2.24
CA GLU A 200 -14.85 -4.58 3.47
C GLU A 200 -14.02 -5.81 3.86
N GLN A 201 -13.71 -6.68 2.90
CA GLN A 201 -12.85 -7.84 3.13
C GLN A 201 -11.41 -7.45 3.48
N ALA A 202 -10.91 -6.36 2.89
CA ALA A 202 -9.58 -5.86 3.18
C ALA A 202 -9.53 -5.21 4.57
N ILE A 203 -10.45 -4.35 4.96
CA ILE A 203 -10.42 -3.67 6.26
C ILE A 203 -10.86 -4.62 7.38
N GLY A 204 -11.97 -5.34 7.20
CA GLY A 204 -12.45 -6.39 8.11
C GLY A 204 -12.69 -5.92 9.55
N GLY A 205 -13.14 -4.67 9.73
CA GLY A 205 -13.36 -4.07 11.06
C GLY A 205 -12.09 -3.84 11.89
N ARG A 206 -10.91 -3.85 11.25
CA ARG A 206 -9.60 -3.72 11.93
C ARG A 206 -9.21 -2.29 12.29
N PHE A 207 -9.98 -1.30 11.84
CA PHE A 207 -9.83 0.08 12.26
C PHE A 207 -10.76 0.38 13.43
N GLU A 208 -10.28 1.22 14.34
CA GLU A 208 -11.00 1.61 15.55
C GLU A 208 -11.17 3.13 15.59
N SER A 209 -12.25 3.58 16.23
CA SER A 209 -12.45 5.01 16.52
C SER A 209 -11.36 5.52 17.48
N TRP A 210 -11.03 6.80 17.37
CA TRP A 210 -10.09 7.53 18.25
C TRP A 210 -8.64 7.00 18.24
N THR A 211 -8.33 6.07 17.35
CA THR A 211 -7.03 5.41 17.29
C THR A 211 -6.56 5.39 15.85
N GLY A 212 -5.39 5.97 15.59
CA GLY A 212 -4.75 5.89 14.29
C GLY A 212 -4.31 4.47 13.97
N PRO A 213 -4.41 4.02 12.71
CA PRO A 213 -4.05 2.67 12.33
C PRO A 213 -2.55 2.46 12.43
N ASP A 214 -2.15 1.26 12.87
CA ASP A 214 -0.74 0.87 12.87
C ASP A 214 -0.19 0.88 11.42
N PRO A 215 1.02 1.41 11.16
CA PRO A 215 1.57 1.45 9.81
C PRO A 215 1.65 0.08 9.11
N VAL A 216 1.91 -1.00 9.86
CA VAL A 216 1.94 -2.37 9.32
C VAL A 216 0.54 -2.81 8.89
N LEU A 217 -0.49 -2.43 9.65
CA LEU A 217 -1.88 -2.69 9.27
C LEU A 217 -2.26 -1.93 8.00
N VAL A 218 -1.82 -0.68 7.86
CA VAL A 218 -2.05 0.12 6.63
C VAL A 218 -1.42 -0.54 5.42
N GLU A 219 -0.17 -1.00 5.52
CA GLU A 219 0.50 -1.72 4.42
C GLU A 219 -0.22 -3.04 4.09
N ASP A 220 -0.59 -3.85 5.09
CA ASP A 220 -1.33 -5.10 4.86
C ASP A 220 -2.69 -4.86 4.19
N ILE A 221 -3.43 -3.80 4.57
CA ILE A 221 -4.70 -3.45 3.92
C ILE A 221 -4.45 -3.03 2.46
N ALA A 222 -3.44 -2.19 2.22
CA ALA A 222 -3.09 -1.74 0.88
C ALA A 222 -2.71 -2.90 -0.05
N GLU A 223 -1.86 -3.81 0.43
CA GLU A 223 -1.48 -5.04 -0.30
C GLU A 223 -2.69 -5.93 -0.59
N ARG A 224 -3.60 -6.08 0.38
CA ARG A 224 -4.84 -6.85 0.20
C ARG A 224 -5.74 -6.25 -0.87
N ILE A 225 -5.87 -4.92 -0.90
CA ILE A 225 -6.65 -4.24 -1.94
C ILE A 225 -6.02 -4.50 -3.31
N GLY A 226 -4.70 -4.33 -3.45
CA GLY A 226 -3.99 -4.63 -4.70
C GLY A 226 -4.15 -6.09 -5.15
N ASP A 227 -4.10 -7.05 -4.23
CA ASP A 227 -4.29 -8.46 -4.52
C ASP A 227 -5.75 -8.81 -4.88
N ALA A 228 -6.73 -8.17 -4.24
CA ALA A 228 -8.14 -8.52 -4.36
C ALA A 228 -8.80 -7.96 -5.62
N VAL A 229 -8.28 -6.87 -6.18
CA VAL A 229 -8.76 -6.25 -7.43
C VAL A 229 -8.40 -7.07 -8.68
N ARG A 230 -7.61 -8.15 -8.53
CA ARG A 230 -7.27 -9.06 -9.62
C ARG A 230 -8.53 -9.73 -10.22
N PRO A 231 -8.74 -9.66 -11.55
CA PRO A 231 -9.93 -10.21 -12.22
C PRO A 231 -10.22 -11.70 -11.96
N ASP A 232 -9.20 -12.49 -11.59
CA ASP A 232 -9.28 -13.94 -11.37
C ASP A 232 -9.34 -14.37 -9.88
N ALA A 233 -9.55 -13.44 -8.94
CA ALA A 233 -9.60 -13.76 -7.51
C ALA A 233 -10.69 -14.78 -7.16
N ALA A 234 -11.86 -14.70 -7.82
CA ALA A 234 -12.96 -15.66 -7.64
C ALA A 234 -12.66 -17.04 -8.27
N ALA A 235 -11.91 -17.10 -9.38
CA ALA A 235 -11.56 -18.35 -10.05
C ALA A 235 -10.45 -19.13 -9.31
N ARG A 236 -9.56 -18.44 -8.59
CA ARG A 236 -8.48 -19.07 -7.81
C ARG A 236 -8.92 -19.74 -6.51
N ALA A 237 -10.07 -19.38 -5.94
CA ALA A 237 -10.60 -20.03 -4.74
C ALA A 237 -10.91 -21.53 -4.93
N CYS A 238 -11.04 -22.01 -6.18
CA CYS A 238 -11.22 -23.42 -6.52
C CYS A 238 -9.98 -24.11 -7.13
N ALA A 239 -8.82 -23.45 -7.23
CA ALA A 239 -7.65 -24.02 -7.88
C ALA A 239 -6.83 -24.92 -6.94
N SER A 240 -6.33 -26.04 -7.48
CA SER A 240 -5.37 -26.94 -6.82
C SER A 240 -4.16 -26.17 -6.26
N PRO A 241 -3.51 -26.65 -5.17
CA PRO A 241 -2.40 -25.92 -4.55
C PRO A 241 -1.32 -25.56 -5.57
N LEU A 242 -0.89 -24.29 -5.54
CA LEU A 242 0.16 -23.75 -6.40
C LEU A 242 1.37 -24.70 -6.44
N PRO A 243 1.94 -24.99 -7.63
CA PRO A 243 3.15 -25.80 -7.76
C PRO A 243 4.26 -25.30 -6.83
N ASP A 244 4.98 -26.22 -6.19
CA ASP A 244 6.14 -25.87 -5.36
C ASP A 244 7.38 -25.65 -6.24
N HIS A 245 7.76 -24.40 -6.44
CA HIS A 245 8.89 -23.99 -7.26
C HIS A 245 10.23 -24.38 -6.65
N LEU A 246 10.35 -24.49 -5.31
CA LEU A 246 11.55 -25.04 -4.67
C LEU A 246 11.68 -26.53 -5.00
N LYS A 247 10.59 -27.30 -4.89
CA LYS A 247 10.59 -28.71 -5.28
C LYS A 247 10.94 -28.90 -6.76
N ARG A 248 10.40 -28.05 -7.64
CA ARG A 248 10.70 -28.06 -9.07
C ARG A 248 12.16 -27.73 -9.36
N TRP A 249 12.71 -26.71 -8.68
CA TRP A 249 14.12 -26.37 -8.78
C TRP A 249 15.01 -27.54 -8.38
N LEU A 250 14.74 -28.20 -7.24
CA LEU A 250 15.54 -29.35 -6.81
C LEU A 250 15.53 -30.48 -7.87
N ALA A 251 14.38 -30.77 -8.47
CA ALA A 251 14.29 -31.75 -9.54
C ALA A 251 15.09 -31.34 -10.80
N VAL A 252 15.04 -30.07 -11.20
CA VAL A 252 15.83 -29.54 -12.33
C VAL A 252 17.31 -29.58 -12.01
N ARG A 253 17.68 -29.15 -10.81
CA ARG A 253 19.06 -29.11 -10.30
C ARG A 253 19.72 -30.48 -10.36
N ASP A 254 18.99 -31.54 -10.04
CA ASP A 254 19.50 -32.92 -10.08
C ASP A 254 19.56 -33.49 -11.51
N ALA A 255 18.65 -33.08 -12.39
CA ALA A 255 18.56 -33.60 -13.75
C ALA A 255 19.53 -32.94 -14.75
N VAL A 256 19.94 -31.69 -14.50
CA VAL A 256 20.81 -30.96 -15.42
C VAL A 256 22.25 -31.52 -15.39
N PRO A 257 22.86 -31.85 -16.55
CA PRO A 257 24.24 -32.33 -16.62
C PRO A 257 25.24 -31.18 -16.46
N TRP A 258 25.36 -30.63 -15.25
CA TRP A 258 26.20 -29.46 -14.94
C TRP A 258 27.68 -29.59 -15.31
N HIS A 259 28.18 -30.82 -15.43
CA HIS A 259 29.55 -31.13 -15.83
C HIS A 259 29.82 -30.86 -17.33
N GLU A 260 28.77 -30.79 -18.15
CA GLU A 260 28.86 -30.50 -19.59
C GLU A 260 28.80 -28.99 -19.89
N ALA A 261 28.67 -28.14 -18.87
CA ALA A 261 28.61 -26.70 -19.05
C ALA A 261 29.91 -26.16 -19.68
N ALA A 262 29.79 -25.30 -20.69
CA ALA A 262 30.94 -24.76 -21.40
C ALA A 262 31.77 -23.82 -20.49
N ASP A 263 33.07 -24.10 -20.38
CA ASP A 263 34.05 -23.24 -19.74
C ASP A 263 34.48 -22.11 -20.68
N SER A 264 33.60 -21.14 -20.91
CA SER A 264 33.90 -20.00 -21.79
C SER A 264 34.97 -19.05 -21.24
N THR A 265 35.36 -19.16 -19.96
CA THR A 265 36.26 -18.19 -19.28
C THR A 265 37.40 -18.82 -18.44
N GLY A 266 37.61 -20.13 -18.52
CA GLY A 266 38.59 -20.83 -17.67
C GLY A 266 38.17 -20.92 -16.19
N ASP A 267 39.01 -21.56 -15.37
CA ASP A 267 38.72 -21.88 -13.95
C ASP A 267 38.75 -20.68 -13.00
N ALA A 268 39.10 -19.48 -13.49
CA ALA A 268 39.28 -18.29 -12.68
C ALA A 268 38.09 -17.31 -12.83
N PRO A 269 37.71 -16.59 -11.76
CA PRO A 269 36.73 -15.52 -11.85
C PRO A 269 37.16 -14.44 -12.84
N VAL A 270 36.20 -13.89 -13.56
CA VAL A 270 36.42 -12.71 -14.42
C VAL A 270 36.84 -11.53 -13.54
N THR A 271 37.90 -10.82 -13.93
CA THR A 271 38.32 -9.57 -13.29
C THR A 271 37.67 -8.40 -14.04
N PRO A 272 36.61 -7.77 -13.50
CA PRO A 272 35.96 -6.67 -14.18
C PRO A 272 36.81 -5.39 -14.07
N SER A 273 36.69 -4.50 -15.05
CA SER A 273 37.36 -3.19 -15.03
C SER A 273 36.79 -2.23 -13.99
N ARG A 274 35.58 -2.51 -13.50
CA ARG A 274 34.88 -1.75 -12.46
C ARG A 274 34.11 -2.68 -11.53
N ASP A 275 33.85 -2.21 -10.33
CA ASP A 275 33.01 -2.90 -9.36
C ASP A 275 31.53 -2.57 -9.61
N GLY A 276 30.94 -3.26 -10.60
CA GLY A 276 29.57 -3.00 -11.02
C GLY A 276 28.54 -3.15 -9.89
N MET A 277 28.75 -4.10 -8.97
CA MET A 277 27.82 -4.28 -7.84
C MET A 277 27.89 -3.10 -6.86
N ALA A 278 29.10 -2.64 -6.51
CA ALA A 278 29.23 -1.48 -5.63
C ALA A 278 28.77 -0.17 -6.31
N GLU A 279 28.92 -0.05 -7.64
CA GLU A 279 28.40 1.06 -8.43
C GLU A 279 26.87 1.07 -8.43
N GLU A 280 26.23 -0.08 -8.69
CA GLU A 280 24.77 -0.23 -8.64
C GLU A 280 24.21 0.14 -7.27
N ILE A 281 24.79 -0.41 -6.18
CA ILE A 281 24.33 -0.10 -4.83
C ILE A 281 24.42 1.40 -4.53
N ARG A 282 25.49 2.09 -4.97
CA ARG A 282 25.65 3.53 -4.74
C ARG A 282 24.72 4.39 -5.58
N THR A 283 24.44 3.97 -6.81
CA THR A 283 23.69 4.77 -7.79
C THR A 283 22.19 4.52 -7.73
N PHE A 284 21.75 3.34 -7.28
CA PHE A 284 20.36 2.96 -7.16
C PHE A 284 19.93 2.79 -5.70
N ASP A 285 20.46 1.78 -5.00
CA ASP A 285 19.96 1.41 -3.67
C ASP A 285 20.16 2.52 -2.63
N ALA A 286 21.33 3.16 -2.61
CA ALA A 286 21.67 4.22 -1.67
C ALA A 286 20.95 5.55 -1.97
N VAL A 287 20.54 5.77 -3.21
CA VAL A 287 19.70 6.92 -3.60
C VAL A 287 18.28 6.74 -3.08
N LEU A 288 17.75 5.52 -3.14
CA LEU A 288 16.41 5.18 -2.67
C LEU A 288 16.32 5.05 -1.14
N ASP A 289 17.30 4.39 -0.52
CA ASP A 289 17.43 4.25 0.94
C ASP A 289 18.92 4.24 1.31
N PRO A 290 19.45 5.37 1.83
CA PRO A 290 20.86 5.48 2.19
C PRO A 290 21.32 4.43 3.21
N ALA A 291 20.45 4.01 4.13
CA ALA A 291 20.80 3.04 5.15
C ALA A 291 20.82 1.62 4.61
N ARG A 292 19.85 1.27 3.76
CA ARG A 292 19.85 -0.01 3.03
C ARG A 292 21.06 -0.10 2.08
N GLY A 293 21.37 1.00 1.37
CA GLY A 293 22.57 1.09 0.54
C GLY A 293 23.85 0.86 1.35
N GLN A 294 23.98 1.49 2.53
CA GLN A 294 25.11 1.26 3.42
C GLN A 294 25.16 -0.21 3.93
N GLY A 295 24.02 -0.78 4.30
CA GLY A 295 23.91 -2.18 4.70
C GLY A 295 24.35 -3.16 3.61
N LEU A 296 23.95 -2.91 2.36
CA LEU A 296 24.36 -3.68 1.18
C LEU A 296 25.86 -3.57 0.91
N LEU A 297 26.44 -2.36 1.02
CA LEU A 297 27.89 -2.17 0.86
C LEU A 297 28.68 -2.91 1.95
N THR A 298 28.25 -2.83 3.21
CA THR A 298 28.88 -3.57 4.31
C THR A 298 28.76 -5.08 4.12
N ALA A 299 27.59 -5.59 3.69
CA ALA A 299 27.43 -7.00 3.37
C ALA A 299 28.36 -7.46 2.23
N LEU A 300 28.52 -6.63 1.19
CA LEU A 300 29.41 -6.90 0.06
C LEU A 300 30.88 -6.98 0.48
N GLU A 301 31.33 -6.07 1.36
CA GLU A 301 32.68 -6.08 1.92
C GLU A 301 32.94 -7.33 2.77
N LEU A 302 31.99 -7.70 3.64
CA LEU A 302 32.07 -8.90 4.46
C LEU A 302 32.11 -10.17 3.62
N MET A 303 31.25 -10.26 2.60
CA MET A 303 31.23 -11.37 1.65
C MET A 303 32.59 -11.56 0.98
N ARG A 304 33.25 -10.46 0.57
CA ARG A 304 34.59 -10.51 -0.03
C ARG A 304 35.66 -10.95 0.97
N ALA A 305 35.61 -10.46 2.20
CA ALA A 305 36.53 -10.85 3.26
C ALA A 305 36.36 -12.32 3.68
N ASP A 306 35.12 -12.82 3.71
CA ASP A 306 34.82 -14.23 3.95
C ASP A 306 35.31 -15.12 2.79
N ALA A 307 35.10 -14.70 1.54
CA ALA A 307 35.60 -15.40 0.36
C ALA A 307 37.14 -15.46 0.32
N ALA A 308 37.83 -14.36 0.64
CA ALA A 308 39.29 -14.31 0.70
C ALA A 308 39.88 -15.25 1.77
N ARG A 309 39.14 -15.50 2.85
CA ARG A 309 39.50 -16.47 3.90
C ARG A 309 39.11 -17.91 3.58
N GLY A 310 38.47 -18.16 2.44
CA GLY A 310 37.96 -19.48 2.07
C GLY A 310 36.83 -19.96 2.99
N ALA A 311 36.02 -19.04 3.53
CA ALA A 311 34.87 -19.40 4.34
C ALA A 311 33.90 -20.30 3.56
N ARG A 312 33.36 -21.32 4.23
CA ARG A 312 32.36 -22.20 3.63
C ARG A 312 31.06 -21.44 3.41
N LEU A 313 30.53 -21.48 2.19
CA LEU A 313 29.20 -20.95 1.88
C LEU A 313 28.14 -21.90 2.43
N ASP A 314 27.54 -21.50 3.54
CA ASP A 314 26.37 -22.10 4.17
C ASP A 314 25.41 -20.98 4.58
N PHE A 315 24.21 -21.31 5.06
CA PHE A 315 23.30 -20.23 5.45
C PHE A 315 23.60 -19.54 6.77
N ALA A 316 24.45 -20.10 7.64
CA ALA A 316 24.92 -19.31 8.78
C ALA A 316 25.77 -18.13 8.27
N LEU A 317 26.58 -18.36 7.23
CA LEU A 317 27.30 -17.30 6.54
C LEU A 317 26.36 -16.31 5.84
N ILE A 318 25.37 -16.79 5.09
CA ILE A 318 24.38 -15.93 4.41
C ILE A 318 23.58 -15.08 5.41
N GLN A 319 23.18 -15.64 6.56
CA GLN A 319 22.48 -14.91 7.63
C GLN A 319 23.29 -13.72 8.14
N ARG A 320 24.61 -13.87 8.29
CA ARG A 320 25.49 -12.76 8.73
C ARG A 320 25.50 -11.63 7.71
N TRP A 321 25.57 -11.94 6.42
CA TRP A 321 25.51 -10.91 5.39
C TRP A 321 24.13 -10.25 5.35
N GLN A 322 23.06 -11.04 5.45
CA GLN A 322 21.71 -10.52 5.42
C GLN A 322 21.33 -9.68 6.64
N GLN A 323 21.95 -9.91 7.80
CA GLN A 323 21.77 -9.03 8.96
C GLN A 323 22.05 -7.56 8.60
N HIS A 324 23.09 -7.31 7.79
CA HIS A 324 23.43 -5.97 7.33
C HIS A 324 22.46 -5.47 6.26
N VAL A 325 22.03 -6.34 5.34
CA VAL A 325 21.06 -5.98 4.28
C VAL A 325 19.70 -5.60 4.87
N LEU A 326 19.23 -6.34 5.88
CA LEU A 326 17.94 -6.14 6.53
C LEU A 326 18.00 -5.16 7.71
N ALA A 327 19.20 -4.70 8.07
CA ALA A 327 19.47 -3.86 9.24
C ALA A 327 18.90 -4.43 10.55
N THR A 328 18.96 -5.75 10.74
CA THR A 328 18.40 -6.41 11.93
C THR A 328 19.38 -6.40 13.10
N PRO A 329 18.90 -6.23 14.36
CA PRO A 329 19.76 -6.23 15.54
C PRO A 329 20.41 -7.60 15.83
N GLY A 330 19.85 -8.68 15.29
CA GLY A 330 20.41 -10.03 15.36
C GLY A 330 20.33 -10.75 14.02
N LEU A 331 20.80 -12.01 13.98
CA LEU A 331 20.76 -12.83 12.77
C LEU A 331 19.30 -13.11 12.36
N PRO A 332 18.91 -12.83 11.11
CA PRO A 332 17.54 -13.05 10.64
C PRO A 332 17.22 -14.56 10.65
N PRO A 333 16.08 -14.99 11.20
CA PRO A 333 15.76 -16.40 11.28
C PRO A 333 15.46 -16.99 9.90
N LEU A 334 15.63 -18.32 9.78
CA LEU A 334 15.07 -19.07 8.65
C LEU A 334 13.55 -18.86 8.65
N ARG A 335 12.97 -18.66 7.46
CA ARG A 335 11.51 -18.50 7.36
C ARG A 335 10.79 -19.70 7.97
N GLY A 336 9.65 -19.45 8.63
CA GLY A 336 8.79 -20.51 9.19
C GLY A 336 7.64 -20.92 8.25
N LEU A 337 7.41 -20.16 7.19
CA LEU A 337 6.30 -20.32 6.26
C LEU A 337 6.82 -20.42 4.81
N PRO A 338 5.99 -20.93 3.87
CA PRO A 338 6.26 -20.86 2.44
C PRO A 338 6.58 -19.42 1.98
N ALA A 339 7.54 -19.27 1.09
CA ALA A 339 7.82 -17.97 0.45
C ALA A 339 7.04 -17.86 -0.85
N PHE A 340 6.80 -16.63 -1.29
CA PHE A 340 6.12 -16.34 -2.54
C PHE A 340 6.90 -15.28 -3.32
N ALA A 341 6.99 -15.43 -4.65
CA ALA A 341 7.59 -14.45 -5.54
C ALA A 341 6.75 -14.29 -6.81
N LYS A 342 7.12 -13.31 -7.65
CA LYS A 342 6.39 -12.94 -8.87
C LYS A 342 4.90 -12.76 -8.60
N ASP A 343 4.60 -11.96 -7.57
CA ASP A 343 3.24 -11.54 -7.23
C ASP A 343 2.34 -12.71 -6.80
N GLY A 344 2.93 -13.68 -6.08
CA GLY A 344 2.25 -14.88 -5.58
C GLY A 344 2.15 -16.01 -6.59
N ARG A 345 2.62 -15.82 -7.84
CA ARG A 345 2.60 -16.86 -8.88
C ARG A 345 3.55 -18.01 -8.58
N GLU A 346 4.66 -17.74 -7.89
CA GLU A 346 5.64 -18.75 -7.52
C GLU A 346 5.62 -18.98 -6.02
N ARG A 347 5.26 -20.20 -5.62
CA ARG A 347 5.30 -20.66 -4.22
C ARG A 347 6.56 -21.50 -4.00
N TYR A 348 7.28 -21.23 -2.91
CA TYR A 348 8.43 -22.01 -2.48
C TYR A 348 8.11 -22.66 -1.13
N GLY A 349 7.99 -23.99 -1.13
CA GLY A 349 7.60 -24.76 0.05
C GLY A 349 8.60 -24.62 1.20
N ILE A 350 8.16 -25.04 2.39
CA ILE A 350 9.04 -25.24 3.54
C ILE A 350 8.81 -26.62 4.12
N ALA A 351 9.89 -27.31 4.41
CA ALA A 351 9.94 -28.57 5.15
C ALA A 351 10.90 -28.44 6.35
N PRO A 352 10.77 -29.29 7.39
CA PRO A 352 11.65 -29.25 8.56
C PRO A 352 13.15 -29.35 8.24
N ASP A 353 13.50 -29.98 7.12
CA ASP A 353 14.88 -30.18 6.66
C ASP A 353 15.36 -29.13 5.63
N THR A 354 14.57 -28.09 5.35
CA THR A 354 14.91 -27.03 4.37
C THR A 354 16.29 -26.43 4.62
N ARG A 355 16.62 -26.18 5.90
CA ARG A 355 17.93 -25.67 6.32
C ARG A 355 19.07 -26.58 5.87
N ALA A 356 18.96 -27.87 6.18
CA ALA A 356 19.98 -28.87 5.89
C ALA A 356 20.11 -29.09 4.38
N ARG A 357 19.00 -29.08 3.64
CA ARG A 357 19.00 -29.16 2.18
C ARG A 357 19.70 -27.98 1.53
N LEU A 358 19.48 -26.76 2.01
CA LEU A 358 20.19 -25.58 1.51
C LEU A 358 21.72 -25.72 1.71
N ASP A 359 22.16 -26.11 2.91
CA ASP A 359 23.60 -26.27 3.18
C ASP A 359 24.22 -27.40 2.36
N ALA A 360 23.49 -28.48 2.11
CA ALA A 360 23.94 -29.54 1.22
C ALA A 360 24.07 -29.03 -0.22
N CYS A 361 23.06 -28.30 -0.72
CA CYS A 361 23.07 -27.76 -2.08
C CYS A 361 24.21 -26.76 -2.31
N LEU A 362 24.49 -25.90 -1.33
CA LEU A 362 25.61 -24.96 -1.38
C LEU A 362 26.96 -25.69 -1.29
N ALA A 363 27.08 -26.73 -0.46
CA ALA A 363 28.31 -27.53 -0.36
C ALA A 363 28.63 -28.28 -1.66
N GLU A 364 27.63 -28.84 -2.34
CA GLU A 364 27.79 -29.49 -3.65
C GLU A 364 28.18 -28.51 -4.77
N SER A 365 27.94 -27.22 -4.59
CA SER A 365 28.35 -26.17 -5.52
C SER A 365 29.76 -25.65 -5.24
N ALA A 366 30.38 -26.05 -4.12
CA ALA A 366 31.76 -25.72 -3.82
C ALA A 366 32.75 -26.46 -4.73
N LYS A 367 34.01 -26.05 -4.72
CA LYS A 367 35.06 -26.75 -5.45
C LYS A 367 35.28 -28.14 -4.83
N ASP A 368 35.01 -29.20 -5.58
CA ASP A 368 35.29 -30.58 -5.20
C ASP A 368 36.32 -31.18 -6.18
N ALA A 369 37.40 -31.74 -5.64
CA ALA A 369 38.43 -32.41 -6.43
C ALA A 369 37.95 -33.75 -6.99
N ILE A 370 36.93 -34.37 -6.38
CA ILE A 370 36.40 -35.69 -6.75
C ILE A 370 35.34 -35.55 -7.84
N ARG A 371 34.57 -34.46 -7.84
CA ARG A 371 33.53 -34.15 -8.82
C ARG A 371 33.69 -32.72 -9.35
N PRO A 372 34.69 -32.47 -10.22
CA PRO A 372 34.97 -31.12 -10.70
C PRO A 372 33.82 -30.61 -11.55
N LEU A 373 33.28 -29.44 -11.18
CA LEU A 373 32.32 -28.69 -11.97
C LEU A 373 32.96 -27.39 -12.46
N PRO A 374 32.69 -26.98 -13.72
CA PRO A 374 32.98 -25.65 -14.25
C PRO A 374 32.67 -24.53 -13.25
N LEU A 375 33.49 -23.48 -13.20
CA LEU A 375 33.25 -22.35 -12.30
C LEU A 375 31.87 -21.71 -12.56
N THR A 376 31.49 -21.59 -13.83
CA THR A 376 30.18 -21.04 -14.25
C THR A 376 29.02 -21.89 -13.73
N ALA A 377 29.13 -23.22 -13.82
CA ALA A 377 28.14 -24.15 -13.28
C ALA A 377 28.03 -24.06 -11.76
N ARG A 378 29.16 -24.00 -11.05
CA ARG A 378 29.20 -23.82 -9.59
C ARG A 378 28.55 -22.51 -9.15
N ALA A 379 28.90 -21.41 -9.81
CA ALA A 379 28.32 -20.09 -9.52
C ALA A 379 26.82 -20.05 -9.80
N ALA A 380 26.36 -20.62 -10.93
CA ALA A 380 24.95 -20.69 -11.28
C ALA A 380 24.14 -21.52 -10.28
N ARG A 381 24.63 -22.70 -9.88
CA ARG A 381 23.96 -23.54 -8.86
C ARG A 381 23.84 -22.80 -7.54
N ALA A 382 24.93 -22.23 -7.04
CA ALA A 382 24.91 -21.49 -5.77
C ALA A 382 23.96 -20.29 -5.81
N PHE A 383 23.95 -19.51 -6.91
CA PHE A 383 23.03 -18.39 -7.09
C PHE A 383 21.57 -18.83 -7.10
N LEU A 384 21.23 -19.85 -7.89
CA LEU A 384 19.87 -20.36 -7.99
C LEU A 384 19.41 -21.03 -6.70
N ASP A 385 20.29 -21.75 -6.00
CA ASP A 385 20.00 -22.31 -4.67
C ASP A 385 19.62 -21.19 -3.69
N VAL A 386 20.34 -20.06 -3.67
CA VAL A 386 19.95 -18.92 -2.83
C VAL A 386 18.61 -18.32 -3.24
N CYS A 387 18.35 -18.13 -4.54
CA CYS A 387 17.07 -17.60 -5.01
C CYS A 387 15.90 -18.52 -4.63
N PHE A 388 15.93 -19.80 -5.02
CA PHE A 388 14.78 -20.71 -4.88
C PHE A 388 14.50 -21.14 -3.44
N PHE A 389 15.50 -21.16 -2.56
CA PHE A 389 15.24 -21.48 -1.15
C PHE A 389 14.57 -20.33 -0.39
N HIS A 390 14.71 -19.07 -0.85
CA HIS A 390 14.18 -17.87 -0.19
C HIS A 390 14.42 -17.92 1.32
N SER A 391 15.68 -17.97 1.74
CA SER A 391 16.03 -18.60 3.00
C SER A 391 15.66 -17.81 4.27
N THR A 392 15.30 -16.53 4.19
CA THR A 392 15.02 -15.69 5.36
C THR A 392 13.71 -14.94 5.27
N THR A 393 13.22 -14.53 6.44
CA THR A 393 12.08 -13.63 6.59
C THR A 393 12.56 -12.18 6.55
N ALA A 394 11.87 -11.34 5.78
CA ALA A 394 11.87 -9.92 6.08
C ALA A 394 10.93 -9.73 7.28
N THR A 395 11.52 -9.28 8.40
CA THR A 395 10.87 -8.86 9.67
C THR A 395 10.67 -9.94 10.76
N PRO A 396 11.30 -9.79 11.95
CA PRO A 396 10.89 -10.46 13.18
C PRO A 396 9.80 -9.63 13.92
N ALA A 397 8.84 -10.30 14.53
CA ALA A 397 7.86 -9.69 15.44
C ALA A 397 8.57 -9.00 16.63
N PRO A 398 8.17 -7.79 17.07
CA PRO A 398 8.77 -7.16 18.23
C PRO A 398 8.33 -7.86 19.53
N PRO A 399 9.23 -8.05 20.51
CA PRO A 399 8.83 -8.50 21.84
C PRO A 399 8.10 -7.38 22.58
N SER A 400 7.03 -7.75 23.28
CA SER A 400 6.24 -6.90 24.16
C SER A 400 7.08 -6.24 25.28
N SER A 401 7.02 -4.88 25.39
CA SER A 401 6.97 -4.02 26.62
C SER A 401 7.68 -2.64 26.39
N PRO A 402 7.57 -1.63 27.29
CA PRO A 402 6.73 -0.45 27.14
C PRO A 402 7.50 0.88 26.91
N SER A 403 6.79 1.85 26.31
CA SER A 403 6.99 3.31 26.38
C SER A 403 8.43 3.85 26.43
N SER A 404 8.94 4.35 25.31
CA SER A 404 9.54 5.69 25.22
C SER A 404 9.83 6.09 23.78
N SER A 405 9.60 7.37 23.53
CA SER A 405 9.65 8.08 22.25
C SER A 405 11.02 8.06 21.56
N SER A 406 11.05 7.65 20.29
CA SER A 406 11.70 8.36 19.16
C SER A 406 11.70 7.46 17.92
N SER A 407 11.05 7.93 16.84
CA SER A 407 11.04 7.25 15.54
C SER A 407 12.32 7.55 14.75
N PRO A 408 12.85 6.54 14.04
CA PRO A 408 12.80 6.62 12.57
C PRO A 408 12.41 5.28 11.94
N ALA A 409 11.36 5.28 11.09
CA ALA A 409 10.90 4.11 10.35
C ALA A 409 11.64 3.97 9.00
N LYS A 410 12.20 2.78 8.75
CA LYS A 410 12.79 2.36 7.47
C LYS A 410 12.05 1.11 6.97
N THR A 411 11.56 1.16 5.74
CA THR A 411 10.87 0.06 5.04
C THR A 411 11.89 -0.78 4.25
N SER A 412 12.33 -1.89 4.84
CA SER A 412 13.24 -2.85 4.19
C SER A 412 12.51 -3.69 3.13
N HIS A 413 12.78 -3.43 1.84
CA HIS A 413 12.40 -4.33 0.74
C HIS A 413 13.36 -5.52 0.68
N SER A 414 12.82 -6.74 0.76
CA SER A 414 13.54 -7.99 0.47
C SER A 414 13.83 -8.07 -1.02
N THR A 415 15.06 -7.77 -1.43
CA THR A 415 15.53 -7.94 -2.81
C THR A 415 16.45 -9.14 -2.85
N ALA A 416 15.87 -10.33 -2.87
CA ALA A 416 16.53 -11.49 -3.42
C ALA A 416 15.95 -11.74 -4.82
N CYS A 417 16.76 -11.44 -5.83
CA CYS A 417 16.59 -11.82 -7.24
C CYS A 417 15.70 -10.92 -8.10
N THR A 418 16.25 -9.77 -8.51
CA THR A 418 15.86 -9.10 -9.77
C THR A 418 17.02 -9.28 -10.75
N CYS A 419 16.94 -10.25 -11.66
CA CYS A 419 17.82 -10.33 -12.83
C CYS A 419 16.95 -10.32 -14.09
N TYR A 420 17.04 -9.22 -14.83
CA TYR A 420 16.51 -9.07 -16.18
C TYR A 420 17.29 -10.00 -17.14
N ALA A 421 16.59 -10.94 -17.78
CA ALA A 421 17.10 -11.63 -18.95
C ALA A 421 16.89 -10.72 -20.18
N GLY A 422 17.95 -10.06 -20.65
CA GLY A 422 17.92 -9.29 -21.89
C GLY A 422 17.73 -10.20 -23.10
N SER A 423 16.70 -9.92 -23.91
CA SER A 423 16.50 -10.55 -25.22
C SER A 423 17.57 -10.08 -26.21
N PRO A 424 18.19 -10.97 -27.00
CA PRO A 424 19.19 -10.57 -27.99
C PRO A 424 18.51 -9.99 -29.24
N SER A 425 18.69 -8.70 -29.46
CA SER A 425 18.36 -8.02 -30.71
C SER A 425 19.24 -8.54 -31.85
N THR A 426 18.62 -9.11 -32.88
CA THR A 426 19.25 -9.53 -34.14
C THR A 426 20.01 -8.37 -34.82
N PRO A 427 21.25 -8.57 -35.30
CA PRO A 427 21.97 -7.56 -36.07
C PRO A 427 21.57 -7.61 -37.55
N THR A 428 20.88 -6.58 -38.03
CA THR A 428 20.69 -6.32 -39.45
C THR A 428 22.02 -5.93 -40.10
N THR A 429 22.50 -6.79 -40.99
CA THR A 429 23.65 -6.57 -41.87
C THR A 429 23.31 -5.49 -42.90
N ARG A 430 23.97 -4.33 -42.81
CA ARG A 430 23.93 -3.30 -43.86
C ARG A 430 25.00 -3.66 -44.89
N LYS A 431 24.58 -4.23 -46.03
CA LYS A 431 25.42 -4.34 -47.22
C LYS A 431 25.51 -2.96 -47.89
N THR A 432 26.74 -2.60 -48.20
CA THR A 432 27.15 -1.56 -49.14
C THR A 432 26.52 -1.75 -50.52
N HIS A 433 25.90 -0.70 -51.05
CA HIS A 433 26.11 -0.17 -52.41
C HIS A 433 25.61 1.27 -52.47
#